data_AF-A0A2S5E5C9-F1
#
_entry.id   AF-A0A2S5E5C9-F1
#
_cell.length_a   1.000
_cell.length_b   1.000
_cell.length_c   1.000
_cell.angle_alpha   90.00
_cell.angle_beta   90.00
_cell.angle_gamma   90.00
#
_symmetry.space_group_name_H-M   'P 1'
#
loop_
_entity.id
_entity.type
_entity.pdbx_description
1 polymer ?
#
loop_
_entity_poly.entity_id
_entity_poly.type
_entity_poly.pdbx_seq_one_letter_code
_entity_poly.pdbx_strand_id
1 'polypeptide(L)'
;MTNQPTQTGADRPVDMIIFGGGGDLAARKLLPALYMAHLHCNLPPETRIIAVGRRDWGIDGYRKFMDEQSRPFIDEKAFDPAAWSRFLDLFKYVLIDVNAPDDYLRLAEAARGDAIRVFYLSTSPELFTTICDNLSAAHLVDKHSRVVLEKPLGHDLASAKAINDAVGKHFEESQIYRIDHYLGKETVQNLMVLRFGNPIFGPLWQAPSIRSVQITVAETVGVGSRAGFYDHTGALRDMVQNHLLQLLCIVAMEPPVSLDPDAVRDEKLKVLRSLRPMAVADVARDTVRGQYTAGAVDGQPVKGYLEEDNVPADSRAETFVALRAHINNWRWANVPFFLRTGKRLQRRQSEIVIEFADMPFSIIPTGPRHYSNRLVIQLQPEESIQLQMLAKEPGSGMNMVPVSLNLDLQQAIPERRAEAYERLLIDVIRGRLTHFMRRDELEAAWSWVEPILDGWKQLGDRPRLYTAGTFGPAASSALLARDGMSWSEEA
;
A
#
# COMPACT_ATOMS: atom_id res chain seq x y z
N MET A 1 6.93 1.08 32.62
CA MET A 1 6.35 -0.18 33.15
C MET A 1 6.85 -1.30 32.26
N THR A 2 7.32 -2.37 32.90
CA THR A 2 8.04 -3.51 32.35
C THR A 2 7.39 -4.12 31.10
N ASN A 3 8.12 -4.10 29.97
CA ASN A 3 7.83 -4.93 28.80
C ASN A 3 7.94 -6.40 29.21
N GLN A 4 6.80 -7.06 29.41
CA GLN A 4 6.75 -8.51 29.28
C GLN A 4 6.73 -8.85 27.79
N PRO A 5 7.66 -9.66 27.28
CA PRO A 5 7.51 -10.22 25.96
C PRO A 5 6.36 -11.22 26.01
N THR A 6 5.31 -10.95 25.24
CA THR A 6 4.25 -11.92 24.97
C THR A 6 4.87 -13.16 24.31
N GLN A 7 5.12 -14.19 25.12
CA GLN A 7 5.45 -15.53 24.68
C GLN A 7 4.26 -16.12 23.90
N THR A 8 4.41 -16.26 22.58
CA THR A 8 3.72 -17.30 21.80
C THR A 8 4.61 -17.70 20.61
N GLY A 9 5.31 -18.83 20.76
CA GLY A 9 6.18 -19.45 19.73
C GLY A 9 7.65 -19.54 20.13
N ALA A 10 7.99 -20.41 21.08
CA ALA A 10 9.37 -20.74 21.42
C ALA A 10 10.10 -21.45 20.24
N ASP A 11 11.30 -20.95 19.90
CA ASP A 11 12.43 -21.61 19.20
C ASP A 11 12.11 -22.62 18.10
N ARG A 12 11.39 -22.20 17.05
CA ARG A 12 11.48 -22.90 15.77
C ARG A 12 12.47 -22.19 14.85
N PRO A 13 13.33 -22.95 14.14
CA PRO A 13 14.09 -22.38 13.04
C PRO A 13 13.16 -21.80 11.96
N VAL A 14 13.66 -20.88 11.14
CA VAL A 14 12.86 -20.23 10.08
C VAL A 14 13.49 -20.46 8.73
N ASP A 15 12.72 -21.00 7.78
CA ASP A 15 13.09 -21.05 6.37
C ASP A 15 12.27 -20.02 5.58
N MET A 16 12.91 -18.94 5.16
CA MET A 16 12.33 -17.94 4.25
C MET A 16 12.65 -18.34 2.81
N ILE A 17 11.67 -18.87 2.10
CA ILE A 17 11.80 -19.42 0.74
C ILE A 17 11.24 -18.40 -0.26
N ILE A 18 12.11 -17.79 -1.06
CA ILE A 18 11.75 -16.71 -1.99
C ILE A 18 11.71 -17.26 -3.41
N PHE A 19 10.49 -17.52 -3.91
CA PHE A 19 10.26 -17.79 -5.32
C PHE A 19 10.48 -16.52 -6.13
N GLY A 20 11.26 -16.61 -7.21
CA GLY A 20 11.67 -15.42 -7.95
C GLY A 20 12.80 -14.65 -7.24
N GLY A 21 13.67 -15.34 -6.49
CA GLY A 21 14.76 -14.71 -5.73
C GLY A 21 15.76 -13.91 -6.58
N GLY A 22 15.84 -14.19 -7.89
CA GLY A 22 16.63 -13.42 -8.87
C GLY A 22 15.86 -12.29 -9.59
N GLY A 23 14.64 -11.97 -9.17
CA GLY A 23 13.78 -10.96 -9.80
C GLY A 23 14.02 -9.53 -9.30
N ASP A 24 13.45 -8.55 -10.01
CA ASP A 24 13.59 -7.11 -9.70
C ASP A 24 13.09 -6.75 -8.29
N LEU A 25 11.92 -7.26 -7.89
CA LEU A 25 11.36 -7.02 -6.57
C LEU A 25 12.24 -7.61 -5.45
N ALA A 26 12.78 -8.82 -5.66
CA ALA A 26 13.67 -9.45 -4.70
C ALA A 26 14.94 -8.60 -4.50
N ALA A 27 15.62 -8.22 -5.60
CA ALA A 27 16.84 -7.44 -5.57
C ALA A 27 16.66 -6.05 -4.94
N ARG A 28 15.58 -5.35 -5.30
CA ARG A 28 15.37 -3.94 -4.93
C ARG A 28 14.69 -3.73 -3.60
N LYS A 29 13.94 -4.72 -3.10
CA LYS A 29 13.08 -4.56 -1.91
C LYS A 29 13.24 -5.67 -0.90
N LEU A 30 13.10 -6.94 -1.28
CA LEU A 30 13.09 -8.03 -0.29
C LEU A 30 14.46 -8.27 0.33
N LEU A 31 15.50 -8.38 -0.49
CA LEU A 31 16.86 -8.65 -0.02
C LEU A 31 17.44 -7.48 0.80
N PRO A 32 17.31 -6.20 0.40
CA PRO A 32 17.70 -5.07 1.25
C PRO A 32 16.93 -5.04 2.57
N ALA A 33 15.62 -5.31 2.55
CA ALA A 33 14.80 -5.36 3.76
C ALA A 33 15.22 -6.48 4.72
N LEU A 34 15.52 -7.68 4.21
CA LEU A 34 16.04 -8.80 5.00
C LEU A 34 17.44 -8.50 5.56
N TYR A 35 18.29 -7.81 4.80
CA TYR A 35 19.58 -7.36 5.29
C TYR A 35 19.42 -6.36 6.44
N MET A 36 18.52 -5.38 6.31
CA MET A 36 18.25 -4.43 7.40
C MET A 36 17.71 -5.14 8.64
N ALA A 37 16.80 -6.10 8.47
CA ALA A 37 16.32 -6.94 9.57
C ALA A 37 17.46 -7.75 10.22
N HIS A 38 18.41 -8.27 9.43
CA HIS A 38 19.59 -8.99 9.93
C HIS A 38 20.53 -8.06 10.71
N LEU A 39 20.88 -6.91 10.13
CA LEU A 39 21.77 -5.90 10.71
C LEU A 39 21.28 -5.44 12.08
N HIS A 40 19.97 -5.33 12.26
CA HIS A 40 19.34 -4.91 13.51
C HIS A 40 18.92 -6.08 14.42
N CYS A 41 19.40 -7.30 14.16
CA CYS A 41 19.10 -8.49 14.96
C CYS A 41 17.59 -8.78 15.12
N ASN A 42 16.78 -8.39 14.14
CA ASN A 42 15.33 -8.61 14.11
C ASN A 42 14.93 -9.97 13.52
N LEU A 43 15.83 -10.61 12.77
CA LEU A 43 15.64 -11.98 12.32
C LEU A 43 15.88 -12.96 13.48
N PRO A 44 15.07 -14.03 13.61
CA PRO A 44 15.35 -15.11 14.54
C PRO A 44 16.76 -15.71 14.31
N PRO A 45 17.47 -16.13 15.37
CA PRO A 45 18.86 -16.62 15.25
C PRO A 45 19.04 -17.77 14.25
N GLU A 46 18.08 -18.70 14.19
CA GLU A 46 18.12 -19.86 13.28
C GLU A 46 17.38 -19.64 11.95
N THR A 47 17.46 -18.41 11.43
CA THR A 47 16.89 -18.07 10.11
C THR A 47 17.81 -18.53 8.98
N ARG A 48 17.20 -19.13 7.96
CA ARG A 48 17.83 -19.47 6.69
C ARG A 48 16.96 -18.95 5.56
N ILE A 49 17.60 -18.44 4.50
CA ILE A 49 16.90 -17.89 3.34
C ILE A 49 17.20 -18.77 2.14
N ILE A 50 16.17 -19.30 1.50
CA ILE A 50 16.29 -20.17 0.33
C ILE A 50 15.79 -19.38 -0.87
N ALA A 51 16.72 -18.92 -1.72
CA ALA A 51 16.38 -18.26 -2.96
C ALA A 51 16.08 -19.31 -4.03
N VAL A 52 14.92 -19.19 -4.66
CA VAL A 52 14.47 -20.09 -5.73
C VAL A 52 14.42 -19.33 -7.04
N GLY A 53 15.02 -19.91 -8.08
CA GLY A 53 14.98 -19.35 -9.42
C GLY A 53 15.20 -20.38 -10.51
N ARG A 54 14.97 -19.96 -11.76
CA ARG A 54 15.10 -20.79 -12.97
C ARG A 54 16.47 -20.74 -13.64
N ARG A 55 17.37 -19.86 -13.18
CA ARG A 55 18.72 -19.69 -13.77
C ARG A 55 19.69 -20.51 -12.94
N ASP A 56 20.56 -21.28 -13.58
CA ASP A 56 21.56 -22.06 -12.84
C ASP A 56 22.73 -21.17 -12.42
N TRP A 57 22.58 -20.54 -11.25
CA TRP A 57 23.61 -19.68 -10.66
C TRP A 57 24.49 -20.40 -9.64
N GLY A 58 23.99 -21.49 -9.04
CA GLY A 58 24.52 -21.99 -7.78
C GLY A 58 24.53 -20.93 -6.67
N ILE A 59 25.09 -21.26 -5.51
CA ILE A 59 25.15 -20.31 -4.39
C ILE A 59 26.15 -19.17 -4.65
N ASP A 60 27.30 -19.45 -5.26
CA ASP A 60 28.33 -18.44 -5.51
C ASP A 60 27.89 -17.43 -6.57
N GLY A 61 27.24 -17.89 -7.64
CA GLY A 61 26.65 -16.99 -8.64
C GLY A 61 25.51 -16.16 -8.07
N TYR A 62 24.70 -16.73 -7.17
CA TYR A 62 23.64 -15.97 -6.50
C TYR A 62 24.19 -14.92 -5.54
N ARG A 63 25.24 -15.22 -4.77
CA ARG A 63 25.93 -14.23 -3.92
C ARG A 63 26.49 -13.07 -4.75
N LYS A 64 27.11 -13.35 -5.90
CA LYS A 64 27.54 -12.32 -6.85
C LYS A 64 26.37 -11.46 -7.34
N PHE A 65 25.23 -12.07 -7.67
CA PHE A 65 24.01 -11.34 -8.01
C PHE A 65 23.56 -10.42 -6.87
N MET A 66 23.59 -10.88 -5.61
CA MET A 66 23.24 -10.04 -4.46
C MET A 66 24.17 -8.83 -4.33
N ASP A 67 25.48 -9.03 -4.48
CA ASP A 67 26.49 -7.95 -4.43
C ASP A 67 26.32 -6.90 -5.53
N GLU A 68 25.98 -7.34 -6.74
CA GLU A 68 25.89 -6.47 -7.92
C GLU A 68 24.51 -5.81 -8.05
N GLN A 69 23.44 -6.53 -7.73
CA GLN A 69 22.06 -6.12 -8.05
C GLN A 69 21.24 -5.73 -6.82
N SER A 70 21.59 -6.21 -5.62
CA SER A 70 20.83 -5.91 -4.40
C SER A 70 21.53 -4.89 -3.51
N ARG A 71 22.85 -5.05 -3.29
CA ARG A 71 23.67 -4.12 -2.48
C ARG A 71 23.49 -2.64 -2.86
N PRO A 72 23.36 -2.23 -4.13
CA PRO A 72 23.17 -0.82 -4.49
C PRO A 72 21.88 -0.18 -3.96
N PHE A 73 20.92 -0.98 -3.50
CA PHE A 73 19.67 -0.49 -2.91
C PHE A 73 19.73 -0.37 -1.38
N ILE A 74 20.88 -0.65 -0.77
CA ILE A 74 21.14 -0.44 0.65
C ILE A 74 21.83 0.93 0.81
N ASP A 75 21.34 1.76 1.72
CA ASP A 75 21.96 3.05 2.04
C ASP A 75 23.41 2.84 2.50
N GLU A 76 24.35 3.61 1.95
CA GLU A 76 25.77 3.52 2.31
C GLU A 76 26.01 3.70 3.81
N LYS A 77 25.18 4.50 4.49
CA LYS A 77 25.25 4.70 5.95
C LYS A 77 24.81 3.49 6.76
N ALA A 78 24.02 2.60 6.15
CA ALA A 78 23.51 1.38 6.76
C ALA A 78 24.31 0.13 6.34
N PHE A 79 25.28 0.27 5.44
CA PHE A 79 26.06 -0.86 4.95
C PHE A 79 27.24 -1.17 5.88
N ASP A 80 27.29 -2.40 6.40
CA ASP A 80 28.40 -2.96 7.15
C ASP A 80 28.91 -4.20 6.40
N PRO A 81 30.16 -4.19 5.89
CA PRO A 81 30.74 -5.32 5.17
C PRO A 81 30.75 -6.64 5.95
N ALA A 82 30.98 -6.59 7.27
CA ALA A 82 31.02 -7.79 8.10
C ALA A 82 29.61 -8.35 8.33
N ALA A 83 28.62 -7.47 8.54
CA ALA A 83 27.22 -7.87 8.64
C ALA A 83 26.70 -8.42 7.29
N TRP A 84 27.10 -7.82 6.18
CA TRP A 84 26.75 -8.29 4.85
C TRP A 84 27.30 -9.69 4.58
N SER A 85 28.57 -9.96 4.91
CA SER A 85 29.13 -11.32 4.78
C SER A 85 28.34 -12.35 5.59
N ARG A 86 28.02 -12.06 6.86
CA ARG A 86 27.20 -12.96 7.69
C ARG A 86 25.79 -13.14 7.14
N PHE A 87 25.23 -12.09 6.55
CA PHE A 87 23.93 -12.16 5.88
C PHE A 87 23.97 -13.09 4.65
N LEU A 88 25.01 -13.01 3.83
CA LEU A 88 25.20 -13.91 2.68
C LEU A 88 25.36 -15.38 3.09
N ASP A 89 25.80 -15.66 4.30
CA ASP A 89 25.90 -17.02 4.87
C ASP A 89 24.55 -17.62 5.27
N LEU A 90 23.50 -16.80 5.38
CA LEU A 90 22.14 -17.30 5.61
C LEU A 90 21.51 -17.93 4.36
N PHE A 91 22.09 -17.70 3.17
CA PHE A 91 21.47 -18.06 1.91
C PHE A 91 21.79 -19.48 1.44
N LYS A 92 20.77 -20.13 0.89
CA LYS A 92 20.88 -21.25 -0.03
C LYS A 92 20.25 -20.86 -1.37
N TYR A 93 20.68 -21.51 -2.45
CA TYR A 93 20.08 -21.37 -3.77
C TYR A 93 19.54 -22.71 -4.24
N VAL A 94 18.32 -22.74 -4.76
CA VAL A 94 17.73 -23.94 -5.35
C VAL A 94 17.21 -23.61 -6.74
N LEU A 95 17.72 -24.34 -7.74
CA LEU A 95 17.26 -24.28 -9.12
C LEU A 95 15.95 -25.04 -9.27
N ILE A 96 14.88 -24.33 -9.63
CA ILE A 96 13.53 -24.89 -9.84
C ILE A 96 12.91 -24.22 -11.06
N ASP A 97 12.41 -25.02 -12.00
CA ASP A 97 11.31 -24.62 -12.86
C ASP A 97 9.99 -24.83 -12.12
N VAL A 98 9.26 -23.74 -11.86
CA VAL A 98 8.00 -23.78 -11.09
C VAL A 98 6.92 -24.64 -11.75
N ASN A 99 7.04 -24.91 -13.05
CA ASN A 99 6.11 -25.77 -13.79
C ASN A 99 6.53 -27.25 -13.79
N ALA A 100 7.71 -27.58 -13.26
CA ALA A 100 8.23 -28.94 -13.18
C ALA A 100 8.05 -29.51 -11.76
N PRO A 101 7.06 -30.40 -11.51
CA PRO A 101 6.79 -30.92 -10.18
C PRO A 101 8.00 -31.61 -9.53
N ASP A 102 8.81 -32.33 -10.32
CA ASP A 102 9.97 -33.08 -9.81
C ASP A 102 11.06 -32.17 -9.23
N ASP A 103 11.13 -30.90 -9.66
CA ASP A 103 12.12 -29.95 -9.13
C ASP A 103 11.83 -29.57 -7.67
N TYR A 104 10.59 -29.72 -7.20
CA TYR A 104 10.21 -29.43 -5.81
C TYR A 104 10.77 -30.44 -4.82
N LEU A 105 11.22 -31.63 -5.27
CA LEU A 105 11.95 -32.58 -4.43
C LEU A 105 13.27 -31.97 -3.94
N ARG A 106 13.97 -31.21 -4.79
CA ARG A 106 15.19 -30.49 -4.40
C ARG A 106 14.92 -29.44 -3.33
N LEU A 107 13.74 -28.80 -3.39
CA LEU A 107 13.31 -27.86 -2.37
C LEU A 107 13.00 -28.57 -1.05
N ALA A 108 12.34 -29.73 -1.10
CA ALA A 108 12.06 -30.55 0.07
C ALA A 108 13.35 -31.02 0.77
N GLU A 109 14.38 -31.40 0.00
CA GLU A 109 15.71 -31.72 0.54
C GLU A 109 16.41 -30.49 1.14
N ALA A 110 16.24 -29.31 0.54
CA ALA A 110 16.87 -28.09 1.01
C ALA A 110 16.20 -27.54 2.28
N ALA A 111 14.88 -27.66 2.39
CA ALA A 111 14.04 -27.12 3.47
C ALA A 111 14.10 -27.98 4.76
N ARG A 112 13.88 -27.35 5.91
CA ARG A 112 13.82 -28.00 7.22
C ARG A 112 12.38 -28.41 7.53
N GLY A 113 12.19 -29.64 8.03
CA GLY A 113 10.87 -30.17 8.38
C GLY A 113 10.32 -29.66 9.72
N ASP A 114 11.18 -29.18 10.62
CA ASP A 114 10.82 -28.65 11.94
C ASP A 114 10.66 -27.11 11.96
N ALA A 115 11.10 -26.44 10.89
CA ALA A 115 11.11 -25.00 10.74
C ALA A 115 9.73 -24.40 10.43
N ILE A 116 9.55 -23.13 10.77
CA ILE A 116 8.51 -22.29 10.17
C ILE A 116 8.93 -22.01 8.73
N ARG A 117 8.10 -22.42 7.77
CA ARG A 117 8.39 -22.26 6.33
C ARG A 117 7.58 -21.11 5.77
N VAL A 118 8.25 -20.05 5.33
CA VAL A 118 7.62 -18.89 4.70
C VAL A 118 7.88 -18.96 3.20
N PHE A 119 6.86 -19.19 2.40
CA PHE A 119 6.91 -19.20 0.95
C PHE A 119 6.55 -17.81 0.40
N TYR A 120 7.55 -17.01 0.06
CA TYR A 120 7.35 -15.70 -0.56
C TYR A 120 7.27 -15.82 -2.08
N LEU A 121 6.10 -15.52 -2.66
CA LEU A 121 5.87 -15.63 -4.09
C LEU A 121 6.15 -14.30 -4.80
N SER A 122 7.44 -14.00 -5.02
CA SER A 122 7.91 -12.84 -5.81
C SER A 122 7.92 -13.16 -7.31
N THR A 123 6.79 -13.65 -7.81
CA THR A 123 6.61 -14.15 -9.19
C THR A 123 5.34 -13.59 -9.82
N SER A 124 5.10 -13.89 -11.10
CA SER A 124 3.83 -13.53 -11.75
C SER A 124 2.65 -14.19 -11.02
N PRO A 125 1.51 -13.49 -10.82
CA PRO A 125 0.32 -14.07 -10.18
C PRO A 125 -0.22 -15.32 -10.86
N GLU A 126 0.00 -15.45 -12.17
CA GLU A 126 -0.37 -16.64 -12.95
C GLU A 126 0.30 -17.92 -12.41
N LEU A 127 1.46 -17.79 -11.78
CA LEU A 127 2.24 -18.90 -11.25
C LEU A 127 1.85 -19.27 -9.82
N PHE A 128 1.06 -18.46 -9.11
CA PHE A 128 0.74 -18.70 -7.70
C PHE A 128 0.03 -20.04 -7.50
N THR A 129 -0.95 -20.34 -8.35
CA THR A 129 -1.71 -21.59 -8.27
C THR A 129 -0.79 -22.80 -8.47
N THR A 130 -0.02 -22.80 -9.55
CA THR A 130 0.94 -23.87 -9.86
C THR A 130 1.96 -24.06 -8.75
N ILE A 131 2.50 -22.97 -8.19
CA ILE A 131 3.46 -23.05 -7.08
C ILE A 131 2.82 -23.67 -5.84
N CYS A 132 1.62 -23.24 -5.44
CA CYS A 132 0.93 -23.78 -4.28
C CYS A 132 0.56 -25.26 -4.46
N ASP A 133 0.08 -25.65 -5.65
CA ASP A 133 -0.23 -27.05 -5.98
C ASP A 133 1.01 -27.93 -5.85
N ASN A 134 2.15 -27.51 -6.43
CA ASN A 134 3.40 -28.26 -6.38
C ASN A 134 4.03 -28.30 -4.99
N LEU A 135 3.95 -27.21 -4.21
CA LEU A 135 4.37 -27.20 -2.80
C LEU A 135 3.59 -28.24 -1.98
N SER A 136 2.28 -28.31 -2.18
CA SER A 136 1.42 -29.28 -1.50
C SER A 136 1.73 -30.71 -1.93
N ALA A 137 1.88 -30.96 -3.23
CA ALA A 137 2.23 -32.27 -3.79
C ALA A 137 3.61 -32.78 -3.30
N ALA A 138 4.57 -31.88 -3.07
CA ALA A 138 5.87 -32.20 -2.50
C ALA A 138 5.87 -32.30 -0.96
N HIS A 139 4.70 -32.26 -0.31
CA HIS A 139 4.54 -32.28 1.15
C HIS A 139 5.30 -31.15 1.88
N LEU A 140 5.46 -30.01 1.20
CA LEU A 140 6.11 -28.83 1.75
C LEU A 140 5.17 -27.94 2.57
N VAL A 141 3.85 -28.20 2.53
CA VAL A 141 2.84 -27.43 3.27
C VAL A 141 2.37 -28.21 4.50
N ASP A 142 2.44 -27.55 5.65
CA ASP A 142 1.96 -28.04 6.95
C ASP A 142 1.40 -26.88 7.80
N LYS A 143 1.03 -27.15 9.06
CA LYS A 143 0.50 -26.14 10.00
C LYS A 143 1.46 -25.00 10.37
N HIS A 144 2.75 -25.12 10.07
CA HIS A 144 3.78 -24.09 10.34
C HIS A 144 4.24 -23.38 9.06
N SER A 145 3.60 -23.71 7.94
CA SER A 145 3.84 -23.09 6.65
C SER A 145 3.04 -21.80 6.54
N ARG A 146 3.60 -20.83 5.82
CA ARG A 146 2.99 -19.54 5.53
C ARG A 146 3.26 -19.19 4.08
N VAL A 147 2.31 -18.60 3.38
CA VAL A 147 2.46 -18.16 2.00
C VAL A 147 2.25 -16.66 1.90
N VAL A 148 3.17 -15.97 1.24
CA VAL A 148 3.10 -14.53 0.99
C VAL A 148 2.81 -14.30 -0.49
N LEU A 149 1.73 -13.60 -0.77
CA LEU A 149 1.25 -13.32 -2.12
C LEU A 149 1.45 -11.84 -2.45
N GLU A 150 2.16 -11.57 -3.54
CA GLU A 150 2.32 -10.22 -4.08
C GLU A 150 1.15 -9.79 -4.95
N LYS A 151 0.99 -8.47 -5.09
CA LYS A 151 0.01 -7.90 -6.01
C LYS A 151 0.48 -8.03 -7.47
N PRO A 152 -0.44 -8.11 -8.46
CA PRO A 152 -1.90 -8.05 -8.34
C PRO A 152 -2.56 -9.37 -7.95
N LEU A 153 -3.60 -9.29 -7.10
CA LEU A 153 -4.43 -10.44 -6.71
C LEU A 153 -5.76 -10.38 -7.46
N GLY A 154 -5.72 -10.87 -8.70
CA GLY A 154 -6.80 -10.79 -9.67
C GLY A 154 -6.78 -9.50 -10.49
N HIS A 155 -7.52 -9.52 -11.59
CA HIS A 155 -7.80 -8.36 -12.45
C HIS A 155 -9.29 -7.95 -12.43
N ASP A 156 -10.10 -8.76 -11.76
CA ASP A 156 -11.53 -8.61 -11.46
C ASP A 156 -11.87 -9.53 -10.25
N LEU A 157 -13.11 -9.47 -9.76
CA LEU A 157 -13.57 -10.27 -8.63
C LEU A 157 -13.49 -11.78 -8.91
N ALA A 158 -13.79 -12.20 -10.14
CA ALA A 158 -13.82 -13.62 -10.50
C ALA A 158 -12.41 -14.24 -10.44
N SER A 159 -11.42 -13.58 -11.05
CA SER A 159 -10.02 -13.98 -10.99
C SER A 159 -9.45 -13.88 -9.57
N ALA A 160 -9.82 -12.86 -8.79
CA ALA A 160 -9.40 -12.76 -7.39
C ALA A 160 -9.94 -13.92 -6.54
N LYS A 161 -11.22 -14.29 -6.72
CA LYS A 161 -11.83 -15.47 -6.09
C LYS A 161 -11.13 -16.76 -6.52
N ALA A 162 -10.87 -16.93 -7.81
CA ALA A 162 -10.18 -18.11 -8.32
C ALA A 162 -8.79 -18.30 -7.70
N ILE A 163 -8.00 -17.22 -7.57
CA ILE A 163 -6.69 -17.26 -6.89
C ILE A 163 -6.85 -17.62 -5.41
N ASN A 164 -7.79 -16.97 -4.71
CA ASN A 164 -8.03 -17.24 -3.28
C ASN A 164 -8.48 -18.68 -3.04
N ASP A 165 -9.37 -19.21 -3.87
CA ASP A 165 -9.84 -20.59 -3.77
C ASP A 165 -8.71 -21.59 -4.07
N ALA A 166 -7.87 -21.30 -5.07
CA ALA A 166 -6.73 -22.15 -5.40
C ALA A 166 -5.71 -22.22 -4.25
N VAL A 167 -5.34 -21.08 -3.67
CA VAL A 167 -4.41 -21.03 -2.53
C VAL A 167 -5.05 -21.64 -1.27
N GLY A 168 -6.33 -21.35 -1.03
CA GLY A 168 -7.09 -21.84 0.12
C GLY A 168 -7.35 -23.35 0.13
N LYS A 169 -7.10 -24.06 -0.97
CA LYS A 169 -7.09 -25.54 -0.97
C LYS A 169 -5.96 -26.13 -0.12
N HIS A 170 -4.86 -25.40 0.00
CA HIS A 170 -3.62 -25.90 0.62
C HIS A 170 -3.24 -25.16 1.90
N PHE A 171 -3.62 -23.89 2.01
CA PHE A 171 -3.29 -23.03 3.16
C PHE A 171 -4.56 -22.58 3.86
N GLU A 172 -4.57 -22.63 5.20
CA GLU A 172 -5.60 -21.96 5.98
C GLU A 172 -5.44 -20.43 5.87
N GLU A 173 -6.51 -19.67 6.08
CA GLU A 173 -6.46 -18.19 5.98
C GLU A 173 -5.48 -17.57 6.98
N SER A 174 -5.22 -18.23 8.12
CA SER A 174 -4.20 -17.83 9.10
C SER A 174 -2.75 -17.95 8.58
N GLN A 175 -2.56 -18.68 7.48
CA GLN A 175 -1.27 -18.95 6.84
C GLN A 175 -1.04 -18.10 5.59
N ILE A 176 -2.04 -17.32 5.14
CA ILE A 176 -2.01 -16.56 3.89
C ILE A 176 -1.77 -15.07 4.18
N TYR A 177 -0.71 -14.52 3.59
CA TYR A 177 -0.24 -13.15 3.78
C TYR A 177 -0.30 -12.39 2.45
N ARG A 178 -1.37 -11.64 2.23
CA ARG A 178 -1.57 -10.82 1.02
C ARG A 178 -0.94 -9.45 1.22
N ILE A 179 0.08 -9.12 0.45
CA ILE A 179 0.86 -7.90 0.62
C ILE A 179 0.09 -6.67 0.14
N ASP A 180 -0.04 -5.70 1.04
CA ASP A 180 -0.20 -4.29 0.69
C ASP A 180 0.88 -3.50 1.44
N HIS A 181 1.91 -3.07 0.70
CA HIS A 181 3.06 -2.38 1.31
C HIS A 181 2.71 -1.01 1.93
N TYR A 182 1.53 -0.42 1.69
CA TYR A 182 1.12 0.79 2.42
C TYR A 182 0.76 0.47 3.87
N LEU A 183 0.23 -0.72 4.17
CA LEU A 183 -0.06 -1.15 5.55
C LEU A 183 1.21 -1.37 6.38
N GLY A 184 2.35 -1.59 5.72
CA GLY A 184 3.66 -1.69 6.37
C GLY A 184 4.29 -0.34 6.73
N LYS A 185 3.72 0.79 6.28
CA LYS A 185 4.26 2.13 6.57
C LYS A 185 3.96 2.54 8.02
N GLU A 186 4.98 3.04 8.72
CA GLU A 186 4.88 3.46 10.12
C GLU A 186 3.80 4.53 10.32
N THR A 187 3.72 5.52 9.43
CA THR A 187 2.67 6.56 9.45
C THR A 187 1.25 6.00 9.34
N VAL A 188 1.04 4.95 8.56
CA VAL A 188 -0.29 4.31 8.42
C VAL A 188 -0.67 3.60 9.72
N GLN A 189 0.27 2.96 10.41
CA GLN A 189 0.02 2.36 11.72
C GLN A 189 -0.23 3.42 12.79
N ASN A 190 0.51 4.53 12.72
CA ASN A 190 0.34 5.66 13.63
C ASN A 190 -1.06 6.29 13.54
N LEU A 191 -1.79 6.14 12.42
CA LEU A 191 -3.19 6.56 12.33
C LEU A 191 -4.07 5.88 13.38
N MET A 192 -3.83 4.60 13.69
CA MET A 192 -4.60 3.91 14.73
C MET A 192 -4.32 4.52 16.11
N VAL A 193 -3.07 4.82 16.41
CA VAL A 193 -2.65 5.47 17.67
C VAL A 193 -3.21 6.90 17.74
N LEU A 194 -3.16 7.65 16.64
CA LEU A 194 -3.71 8.99 16.54
C LEU A 194 -5.21 8.98 16.86
N ARG A 195 -5.97 8.06 16.27
CA ARG A 195 -7.44 8.00 16.40
C ARG A 195 -7.90 7.45 17.74
N PHE A 196 -7.28 6.39 18.23
CA PHE A 196 -7.78 5.63 19.38
C PHE A 196 -6.95 5.80 20.65
N GLY A 197 -5.73 6.33 20.55
CA GLY A 197 -4.87 6.66 21.69
C GLY A 197 -5.03 8.09 22.20
N ASN A 198 -5.73 8.97 21.47
CA ASN A 198 -5.86 10.39 21.80
C ASN A 198 -7.34 10.80 21.96
N PRO A 199 -7.82 10.98 23.21
CA PRO A 199 -9.23 11.30 23.49
C PRO A 199 -9.76 12.55 22.78
N ILE A 200 -8.89 13.51 22.46
CA ILE A 200 -9.26 14.75 21.76
C ILE A 200 -9.86 14.50 20.37
N PHE A 201 -9.42 13.44 19.66
CA PHE A 201 -9.87 13.15 18.31
C PHE A 201 -11.16 12.33 18.29
N GLY A 202 -11.46 11.55 19.34
CA GLY A 202 -12.64 10.69 19.39
C GLY A 202 -13.95 11.40 19.03
N PRO A 203 -14.31 12.52 19.69
CA PRO A 203 -15.52 13.29 19.39
C PRO A 203 -15.51 14.00 18.03
N LEU A 204 -14.32 14.33 17.51
CA LEU A 204 -14.14 15.06 16.26
C LEU A 204 -14.15 14.14 15.03
N TRP A 205 -13.92 12.84 15.19
CA TRP A 205 -13.75 11.89 14.09
C TRP A 205 -15.06 11.31 13.53
N GLN A 206 -16.03 12.16 13.25
CA GLN A 206 -17.35 11.76 12.76
C GLN A 206 -18.09 12.93 12.10
N ALA A 207 -19.16 12.62 11.37
CA ALA A 207 -20.17 13.60 11.02
C ALA A 207 -20.88 14.13 12.30
N PRO A 208 -21.24 15.43 12.37
CA PRO A 208 -21.03 16.47 11.37
C PRO A 208 -19.67 17.19 11.50
N SER A 209 -18.81 16.81 12.45
CA SER A 209 -17.53 17.50 12.73
C SER A 209 -16.56 17.48 11.55
N ILE A 210 -16.58 16.42 10.74
CA ILE A 210 -15.79 16.31 9.50
C ILE A 210 -16.68 16.70 8.31
N ARG A 211 -16.17 17.60 7.47
CA ARG A 211 -16.78 18.02 6.20
C ARG A 211 -16.38 17.11 5.04
N SER A 212 -15.10 16.76 4.93
CA SER A 212 -14.59 15.91 3.85
C SER A 212 -13.31 15.17 4.26
N VAL A 213 -13.01 14.08 3.57
CA VAL A 213 -11.72 13.40 3.66
C VAL A 213 -11.12 13.30 2.27
N GLN A 214 -9.85 13.68 2.13
CA GLN A 214 -9.10 13.57 0.88
C GLN A 214 -7.93 12.60 1.09
N ILE A 215 -7.76 11.64 0.20
CA ILE A 215 -6.62 10.70 0.20
C ILE A 215 -5.96 10.80 -1.16
N THR A 216 -4.74 11.36 -1.18
CA THR A 216 -3.97 11.55 -2.40
C THR A 216 -2.72 10.68 -2.39
N VAL A 217 -2.50 9.92 -3.47
CA VAL A 217 -1.25 9.20 -3.73
C VAL A 217 -0.75 9.55 -5.13
N ALA A 218 0.14 10.53 -5.20
CA ALA A 218 0.69 11.07 -6.43
C ALA A 218 2.15 10.63 -6.65
N GLU A 219 2.46 10.25 -7.89
CA GLU A 219 3.78 9.83 -8.32
C GLU A 219 4.31 10.74 -9.43
N THR A 220 5.57 11.17 -9.31
CA THR A 220 6.28 11.89 -10.39
C THR A 220 6.77 10.94 -11.49
N VAL A 221 6.98 9.67 -11.15
CA VAL A 221 7.42 8.64 -12.10
C VAL A 221 6.31 8.27 -13.09
N GLY A 222 6.70 7.95 -14.32
CA GLY A 222 5.83 7.39 -15.34
C GLY A 222 5.72 5.86 -15.22
N VAL A 223 5.17 5.21 -16.25
CA VAL A 223 5.06 3.73 -16.29
C VAL A 223 6.39 3.03 -16.59
N GLY A 224 7.31 3.72 -17.27
CA GLY A 224 8.66 3.23 -17.56
C GLY A 224 8.66 1.87 -18.29
N SER A 225 9.59 0.98 -17.92
CA SER A 225 9.75 -0.34 -18.54
C SER A 225 8.58 -1.29 -18.35
N ARG A 226 7.61 -0.96 -17.48
CA ARG A 226 6.42 -1.78 -17.22
C ARG A 226 5.20 -1.34 -18.03
N ALA A 227 5.37 -0.49 -19.05
CA ALA A 227 4.26 0.12 -19.76
C ALA A 227 3.25 -0.90 -20.33
N GLY A 228 3.72 -1.97 -20.99
CA GLY A 228 2.85 -3.02 -21.54
C GLY A 228 2.02 -3.77 -20.47
N PHE A 229 2.61 -4.06 -19.30
CA PHE A 229 1.87 -4.64 -18.18
C PHE A 229 0.89 -3.63 -17.56
N TYR A 230 1.30 -2.37 -17.45
CA TYR A 230 0.47 -1.31 -16.88
C TYR A 230 -0.76 -1.02 -17.74
N ASP A 231 -0.67 -1.17 -19.06
CA ASP A 231 -1.78 -0.94 -20.01
C ASP A 231 -3.01 -1.81 -19.71
N HIS A 232 -2.79 -3.05 -19.26
CA HIS A 232 -3.86 -3.95 -18.83
C HIS A 232 -4.35 -3.69 -17.39
N THR A 233 -3.53 -3.02 -16.58
CA THR A 233 -3.79 -2.79 -15.16
C THR A 233 -4.55 -1.49 -14.93
N GLY A 234 -3.97 -0.37 -15.38
CA GLY A 234 -4.47 0.99 -15.12
C GLY A 234 -4.32 1.44 -13.67
N ALA A 235 -4.45 2.75 -13.41
CA ALA A 235 -4.33 3.32 -12.08
C ALA A 235 -5.42 2.83 -11.10
N LEU A 236 -6.62 2.47 -11.59
CA LEU A 236 -7.69 1.99 -10.71
C LEU A 236 -7.32 0.65 -10.06
N ARG A 237 -6.76 -0.31 -10.82
CA ARG A 237 -6.33 -1.61 -10.27
C ARG A 237 -4.99 -1.50 -9.55
N ASP A 238 -4.04 -0.70 -10.07
CA ASP A 238 -2.68 -0.63 -9.51
C ASP A 238 -2.66 0.02 -8.12
N MET A 239 -3.52 1.04 -7.90
CA MET A 239 -3.46 1.91 -6.73
C MET A 239 -4.77 2.03 -5.96
N VAL A 240 -5.91 2.18 -6.65
CA VAL A 240 -7.19 2.43 -5.95
C VAL A 240 -7.71 1.18 -5.26
N GLN A 241 -7.76 0.06 -5.98
CA GLN A 241 -8.33 -1.21 -5.50
C GLN A 241 -7.65 -1.75 -4.24
N ASN A 242 -6.36 -1.44 -4.06
CA ASN A 242 -5.57 -1.85 -2.90
C ASN A 242 -5.30 -0.64 -1.99
N HIS A 243 -4.24 0.13 -2.26
CA HIS A 243 -3.62 1.10 -1.38
C HIS A 243 -4.59 2.18 -0.90
N LEU A 244 -5.32 2.83 -1.82
CA LEU A 244 -6.23 3.92 -1.42
C LEU A 244 -7.42 3.38 -0.63
N LEU A 245 -7.96 2.21 -0.99
CA LEU A 245 -9.02 1.57 -0.21
C LEU A 245 -8.52 1.13 1.17
N GLN A 246 -7.29 0.64 1.30
CA GLN A 246 -6.70 0.32 2.59
C GLN A 246 -6.52 1.57 3.47
N LEU A 247 -6.01 2.67 2.91
CA LEU A 247 -5.92 3.95 3.63
C LEU A 247 -7.31 4.46 4.04
N LEU A 248 -8.30 4.39 3.13
CA LEU A 248 -9.70 4.73 3.43
C LEU A 248 -10.22 3.91 4.62
N CYS A 249 -9.97 2.60 4.64
CA CYS A 249 -10.39 1.73 5.74
C CYS A 249 -9.74 2.14 7.07
N ILE A 250 -8.44 2.40 7.10
CA ILE A 250 -7.74 2.82 8.33
C ILE A 250 -8.27 4.18 8.84
N VAL A 251 -8.63 5.10 7.96
CA VAL A 251 -9.24 6.39 8.33
C VAL A 251 -10.67 6.21 8.83
N ALA A 252 -11.44 5.31 8.22
CA ALA A 252 -12.89 5.23 8.40
C ALA A 252 -13.37 4.19 9.43
N MET A 253 -12.56 3.18 9.75
CA MET A 253 -12.97 2.06 10.61
C MET A 253 -13.38 2.50 12.03
N GLU A 254 -14.26 1.78 12.70
CA GLU A 254 -14.55 2.00 14.13
C GLU A 254 -13.35 1.59 15.01
N PRO A 255 -13.30 2.00 16.28
CA PRO A 255 -12.33 1.44 17.22
C PRO A 255 -12.49 -0.09 17.31
N PRO A 256 -11.43 -0.87 17.00
CA PRO A 256 -11.51 -2.31 17.13
C PRO A 256 -11.58 -2.71 18.60
N VAL A 257 -12.19 -3.86 18.89
CA VAL A 257 -12.34 -4.37 20.27
C VAL A 257 -10.99 -4.69 20.93
N SER A 258 -9.95 -4.92 20.14
CA SER A 258 -8.57 -5.13 20.58
C SER A 258 -7.59 -4.91 19.42
N LEU A 259 -6.29 -5.08 19.66
CA LEU A 259 -5.24 -5.10 18.63
C LEU A 259 -5.03 -6.49 18.01
N ASP A 260 -5.89 -7.46 18.33
CA ASP A 260 -5.90 -8.75 17.64
C ASP A 260 -6.07 -8.54 16.12
N PRO A 261 -5.33 -9.27 15.26
CA PRO A 261 -5.40 -9.10 13.82
C PRO A 261 -6.82 -9.15 13.26
N ASP A 262 -7.67 -10.08 13.70
CA ASP A 262 -9.03 -10.21 13.19
C ASP A 262 -9.95 -9.11 13.69
N ALA A 263 -9.77 -8.64 14.93
CA ALA A 263 -10.51 -7.49 15.44
C ALA A 263 -10.27 -6.22 14.60
N VAL A 264 -9.04 -5.99 14.15
CA VAL A 264 -8.70 -4.86 13.26
C VAL A 264 -9.24 -5.09 11.84
N ARG A 265 -9.06 -6.30 11.29
CA ARG A 265 -9.51 -6.65 9.93
C ARG A 265 -11.04 -6.64 9.78
N ASP A 266 -11.78 -7.00 10.82
CA ASP A 266 -13.24 -6.94 10.86
C ASP A 266 -13.75 -5.50 10.73
N GLU A 267 -13.12 -4.53 11.41
CA GLU A 267 -13.52 -3.12 11.30
C GLU A 267 -13.17 -2.51 9.95
N LYS A 268 -12.06 -2.95 9.31
CA LYS A 268 -11.75 -2.60 7.92
C LYS A 268 -12.79 -3.18 6.95
N LEU A 269 -13.15 -4.44 7.11
CA LEU A 269 -14.16 -5.10 6.28
C LEU A 269 -15.53 -4.42 6.39
N LYS A 270 -15.91 -3.99 7.60
CA LYS A 270 -17.16 -3.24 7.84
C LYS A 270 -17.21 -1.94 7.04
N VAL A 271 -16.08 -1.23 6.91
CA VAL A 271 -15.97 -0.06 6.05
C VAL A 271 -16.19 -0.43 4.58
N LEU A 272 -15.47 -1.44 4.08
CA LEU A 272 -15.60 -1.87 2.67
C LEU A 272 -17.03 -2.25 2.33
N ARG A 273 -17.70 -3.00 3.21
CA ARG A 273 -19.12 -3.36 3.06
C ARG A 273 -20.09 -2.18 3.16
N SER A 274 -19.65 -1.08 3.79
CA SER A 274 -20.41 0.17 3.90
C SER A 274 -20.16 1.12 2.72
N LEU A 275 -19.17 0.85 1.85
CA LEU A 275 -18.97 1.68 0.66
C LEU A 275 -20.19 1.61 -0.25
N ARG A 276 -20.74 2.78 -0.60
CA ARG A 276 -21.90 2.88 -1.48
C ARG A 276 -21.51 2.35 -2.87
N PRO A 277 -22.19 1.32 -3.40
CA PRO A 277 -21.98 0.87 -4.78
C PRO A 277 -22.30 2.00 -5.77
N MET A 278 -21.55 2.09 -6.86
CA MET A 278 -21.75 3.11 -7.90
C MET A 278 -22.52 2.50 -9.08
N ALA A 279 -23.67 3.07 -9.42
CA ALA A 279 -24.32 2.80 -10.71
C ALA A 279 -23.60 3.57 -11.83
N VAL A 280 -23.88 3.25 -13.09
CA VAL A 280 -23.24 3.90 -14.26
C VAL A 280 -23.37 5.43 -14.22
N ALA A 281 -24.53 5.94 -13.79
CA ALA A 281 -24.75 7.39 -13.63
C ALA A 281 -23.89 7.99 -12.51
N ASP A 282 -23.67 7.25 -11.42
CA ASP A 282 -22.76 7.66 -10.36
C ASP A 282 -21.31 7.62 -10.85
N VAL A 283 -20.92 6.59 -11.62
CA VAL A 283 -19.58 6.51 -12.23
C VAL A 283 -19.31 7.73 -13.12
N ALA A 284 -20.25 8.09 -13.99
CA ALA A 284 -20.12 9.27 -14.86
C ALA A 284 -20.00 10.58 -14.07
N ARG A 285 -20.69 10.68 -12.93
CA ARG A 285 -20.70 11.88 -12.08
C ARG A 285 -19.49 11.95 -11.16
N ASP A 286 -19.18 10.87 -10.46
CA ASP A 286 -18.33 10.84 -9.27
C ASP A 286 -16.93 10.29 -9.53
N THR A 287 -16.59 10.00 -10.79
CA THR A 287 -15.25 9.52 -11.15
C THR A 287 -14.65 10.31 -12.32
N VAL A 288 -13.33 10.43 -12.29
CA VAL A 288 -12.51 11.06 -13.33
C VAL A 288 -11.33 10.14 -13.59
N ARG A 289 -11.17 9.73 -14.84
CA ARG A 289 -10.00 9.01 -15.33
C ARG A 289 -9.20 9.89 -16.28
N GLY A 290 -7.88 9.84 -16.18
CA GLY A 290 -6.98 10.62 -17.01
C GLY A 290 -5.82 9.83 -17.59
N GLN A 291 -5.19 10.37 -18.62
CA GLN A 291 -4.00 9.81 -19.26
C GLN A 291 -3.00 10.94 -19.54
N TYR A 292 -1.74 10.80 -19.09
CA TYR A 292 -0.77 11.88 -19.22
C TYR A 292 -0.27 12.05 -20.66
N THR A 293 -0.13 13.30 -21.09
CA THR A 293 0.55 13.69 -22.33
C THR A 293 1.97 14.17 -22.04
N ALA A 294 2.77 14.38 -23.09
CA ALA A 294 4.10 14.96 -22.96
C ALA A 294 4.05 16.27 -22.15
N GLY A 295 5.10 16.52 -21.38
CA GLY A 295 5.18 17.63 -20.43
C GLY A 295 6.54 17.71 -19.77
N ALA A 296 6.60 18.28 -18.57
CA ALA A 296 7.83 18.39 -17.81
C ALA A 296 7.62 18.03 -16.34
N VAL A 297 8.46 17.14 -15.81
CA VAL A 297 8.46 16.74 -14.39
C VAL A 297 9.85 17.03 -13.85
N ASP A 298 9.94 17.70 -12.70
CA ASP A 298 11.21 18.12 -12.08
C ASP A 298 12.14 18.88 -13.06
N GLY A 299 11.54 19.70 -13.94
CA GLY A 299 12.25 20.49 -14.95
C GLY A 299 12.76 19.71 -16.16
N GLN A 300 12.51 18.40 -16.24
CA GLN A 300 12.93 17.56 -17.37
C GLN A 300 11.77 17.23 -18.30
N PRO A 301 11.96 17.28 -19.63
CA PRO A 301 10.94 16.88 -20.59
C PRO A 301 10.68 15.38 -20.48
N VAL A 302 9.40 15.00 -20.51
CA VAL A 302 8.96 13.61 -20.41
C VAL A 302 7.93 13.29 -21.48
N LYS A 303 7.97 12.04 -21.96
CA LYS A 303 7.06 11.51 -22.99
C LYS A 303 5.62 11.41 -22.48
N GLY A 304 4.67 11.48 -23.42
CA GLY A 304 3.27 11.12 -23.17
C GLY A 304 3.08 9.60 -23.02
N TYR A 305 1.98 9.16 -22.41
CA TYR A 305 1.75 7.74 -22.16
C TYR A 305 1.70 6.89 -23.43
N LEU A 306 1.05 7.40 -24.49
CA LEU A 306 0.97 6.73 -25.80
C LEU A 306 2.30 6.73 -26.57
N GLU A 307 3.31 7.46 -26.09
CA GLU A 307 4.66 7.51 -26.65
C GLU A 307 5.64 6.58 -25.89
N GLU A 308 5.17 5.92 -24.83
CA GLU A 308 5.95 4.94 -24.08
C GLU A 308 6.06 3.62 -24.87
N ASP A 309 7.17 2.93 -24.70
CA ASP A 309 7.42 1.68 -25.43
C ASP A 309 6.41 0.61 -25.02
N ASN A 310 5.89 -0.16 -25.99
CA ASN A 310 4.90 -1.21 -25.79
C ASN A 310 3.52 -0.73 -25.30
N VAL A 311 3.16 0.54 -25.54
CA VAL A 311 1.78 1.03 -25.37
C VAL A 311 1.08 1.13 -26.73
N PRO A 312 -0.11 0.52 -26.91
CA PRO A 312 -0.89 0.70 -28.13
C PRO A 312 -1.29 2.16 -28.35
N ALA A 313 -1.22 2.64 -29.60
CA ALA A 313 -1.56 4.03 -29.94
C ALA A 313 -3.03 4.40 -29.67
N ASP A 314 -3.91 3.41 -29.57
CA ASP A 314 -5.32 3.55 -29.23
C ASP A 314 -5.65 3.17 -27.78
N SER A 315 -4.62 3.00 -26.93
CA SER A 315 -4.78 2.63 -25.52
C SER A 315 -5.72 3.59 -24.79
N ARG A 316 -6.57 2.99 -23.97
CA ARG A 316 -7.50 3.68 -23.08
C ARG A 316 -7.12 3.51 -21.62
N ALA A 317 -5.94 2.97 -21.31
CA ALA A 317 -5.51 2.79 -19.93
C ALA A 317 -5.41 4.14 -19.21
N GLU A 318 -6.01 4.22 -18.04
CA GLU A 318 -5.91 5.40 -17.19
C GLU A 318 -4.61 5.41 -16.39
N THR A 319 -3.90 6.53 -16.43
CA THR A 319 -2.71 6.80 -15.60
C THR A 319 -3.03 7.70 -14.42
N PHE A 320 -4.28 8.15 -14.32
CA PHE A 320 -4.81 8.99 -13.26
C PHE A 320 -6.25 8.59 -12.95
N VAL A 321 -6.60 8.57 -11.66
CA VAL A 321 -7.97 8.41 -11.17
C VAL A 321 -8.22 9.40 -10.05
N ALA A 322 -9.34 10.12 -10.13
CA ALA A 322 -9.94 10.79 -8.99
C ALA A 322 -11.39 10.30 -8.85
N LEU A 323 -11.86 10.03 -7.63
CA LEU A 323 -13.23 9.60 -7.39
C LEU A 323 -13.77 10.13 -6.06
N ARG A 324 -15.10 10.22 -5.97
CA ARG A 324 -15.85 10.57 -4.77
C ARG A 324 -16.59 9.34 -4.25
N ALA A 325 -16.13 8.79 -3.13
CA ALA A 325 -16.74 7.67 -2.44
C ALA A 325 -17.62 8.15 -1.28
N HIS A 326 -18.62 7.33 -0.93
CA HIS A 326 -19.46 7.53 0.24
C HIS A 326 -19.48 6.25 1.08
N ILE A 327 -19.43 6.39 2.40
CA ILE A 327 -19.52 5.29 3.35
C ILE A 327 -20.89 5.39 4.04
N ASN A 328 -21.77 4.44 3.75
CA ASN A 328 -23.13 4.39 4.26
C ASN A 328 -23.15 3.79 5.69
N ASN A 329 -22.70 4.57 6.67
CA ASN A 329 -22.86 4.27 8.09
C ASN A 329 -23.10 5.55 8.91
N TRP A 330 -23.37 5.40 10.20
CA TRP A 330 -23.69 6.53 11.08
C TRP A 330 -22.53 7.52 11.22
N ARG A 331 -21.29 7.04 11.35
CA ARG A 331 -20.10 7.88 11.54
C ARG A 331 -19.82 8.79 10.35
N TRP A 332 -20.01 8.29 9.13
CA TRP A 332 -19.62 8.96 7.89
C TRP A 332 -20.81 9.43 7.05
N ALA A 333 -22.01 9.48 7.64
CA ALA A 333 -23.20 9.96 6.98
C ALA A 333 -22.96 11.36 6.37
N ASN A 334 -23.17 11.48 5.06
CA ASN A 334 -23.00 12.72 4.28
C ASN A 334 -21.57 13.28 4.21
N VAL A 335 -20.55 12.51 4.62
CA VAL A 335 -19.14 12.91 4.48
C VAL A 335 -18.56 12.28 3.20
N PRO A 336 -18.22 13.08 2.17
CA PRO A 336 -17.56 12.55 0.97
C PRO A 336 -16.09 12.21 1.24
N PHE A 337 -15.66 11.09 0.67
CA PHE A 337 -14.26 10.69 0.61
C PHE A 337 -13.75 10.89 -0.82
N PHE A 338 -12.79 11.79 -1.01
CA PHE A 338 -12.13 12.02 -2.29
C PHE A 338 -10.84 11.21 -2.36
N LEU A 339 -10.78 10.29 -3.30
CA LEU A 339 -9.59 9.47 -3.55
C LEU A 339 -8.94 9.95 -4.84
N ARG A 340 -7.63 10.19 -4.83
CA ARG A 340 -6.88 10.63 -6.02
C ARG A 340 -5.54 9.94 -6.13
N THR A 341 -5.24 9.44 -7.31
CA THR A 341 -3.94 8.87 -7.63
C THR A 341 -3.57 9.10 -9.08
N GLY A 342 -2.28 9.17 -9.36
CA GLY A 342 -1.81 9.22 -10.73
C GLY A 342 -0.30 9.26 -10.87
N LYS A 343 0.14 8.95 -12.09
CA LYS A 343 1.54 9.01 -12.53
C LYS A 343 1.83 10.31 -13.25
N ARG A 344 3.12 10.68 -13.32
CA ARG A 344 3.58 11.95 -13.91
C ARG A 344 2.86 13.18 -13.32
N LEU A 345 2.55 13.16 -12.03
CA LEU A 345 1.98 14.31 -11.34
C LEU A 345 3.07 15.28 -10.89
N GLN A 346 2.66 16.50 -10.54
CA GLN A 346 3.58 17.61 -10.23
C GLN A 346 4.60 17.31 -9.13
N ARG A 347 4.19 16.57 -8.09
CA ARG A 347 5.06 16.20 -6.97
C ARG A 347 4.71 14.82 -6.44
N ARG A 348 5.73 14.12 -5.93
CA ARG A 348 5.55 12.82 -5.28
C ARG A 348 5.00 13.07 -3.88
N GLN A 349 3.78 12.62 -3.61
CA GLN A 349 3.15 12.80 -2.30
C GLN A 349 2.18 11.66 -1.99
N SER A 350 2.14 11.24 -0.72
CA SER A 350 1.07 10.42 -0.17
C SER A 350 0.53 11.15 1.05
N GLU A 351 -0.72 11.59 1.00
CA GLU A 351 -1.31 12.51 1.98
C GLU A 351 -2.76 12.12 2.28
N ILE A 352 -3.16 12.27 3.54
CA ILE A 352 -4.56 12.24 3.98
C ILE A 352 -4.88 13.60 4.58
N VAL A 353 -5.93 14.25 4.07
CA VAL A 353 -6.43 15.53 4.58
C VAL A 353 -7.84 15.32 5.10
N ILE A 354 -8.03 15.59 6.40
CA ILE A 354 -9.35 15.60 7.03
C ILE A 354 -9.74 17.04 7.22
N GLU A 355 -10.76 17.47 6.51
CA GLU A 355 -11.29 18.83 6.59
C GLU A 355 -12.46 18.86 7.56
N PHE A 356 -12.34 19.68 8.60
CA PHE A 356 -13.40 19.85 9.60
C PHE A 356 -14.49 20.80 9.08
N ALA A 357 -15.70 20.64 9.61
CA ALA A 357 -16.82 21.49 9.26
C ALA A 357 -16.58 22.95 9.66
N ASP A 358 -17.18 23.84 8.87
CA ASP A 358 -17.13 25.27 9.12
C ASP A 358 -17.83 25.60 10.45
N MET A 359 -17.31 26.63 11.11
CA MET A 359 -17.96 27.16 12.31
C MET A 359 -19.34 27.74 11.90
N PRO A 360 -20.45 27.29 12.53
CA PRO A 360 -21.78 27.77 12.16
C PRO A 360 -21.95 29.29 12.29
N PHE A 361 -21.20 29.91 13.19
CA PHE A 361 -21.24 31.35 13.46
C PHE A 361 -19.90 31.84 14.02
N SER A 362 -19.35 32.93 13.46
CA SER A 362 -18.14 33.60 13.97
C SER A 362 -18.48 34.96 14.58
N ILE A 363 -18.04 35.19 15.82
CA ILE A 363 -18.06 36.51 16.46
C ILE A 363 -16.89 37.40 16.05
N ILE A 364 -15.88 36.84 15.37
CA ILE A 364 -14.68 37.56 14.95
C ILE A 364 -14.94 38.18 13.57
N PRO A 365 -14.98 39.52 13.46
CA PRO A 365 -15.44 40.20 12.25
C PRO A 365 -14.42 40.16 11.10
N THR A 366 -13.13 39.99 11.41
CA THR A 366 -12.02 40.03 10.46
C THR A 366 -11.24 38.71 10.47
N GLY A 367 -11.40 37.95 9.39
CA GLY A 367 -10.69 36.69 9.16
C GLY A 367 -11.06 36.11 7.80
N PRO A 368 -10.36 35.05 7.33
CA PRO A 368 -10.71 34.42 6.08
C PRO A 368 -12.13 33.86 6.18
N ARG A 369 -13.03 34.36 5.31
CA ARG A 369 -14.37 33.78 5.17
C ARG A 369 -14.17 32.40 4.54
N HIS A 370 -14.64 31.34 5.21
CA HIS A 370 -14.54 29.93 4.77
C HIS A 370 -13.17 29.24 4.97
N TYR A 371 -12.44 29.56 6.04
CA TYR A 371 -11.30 28.73 6.46
C TYR A 371 -11.76 27.56 7.33
N SER A 372 -11.67 26.35 6.78
CA SER A 372 -11.93 25.11 7.51
C SER A 372 -10.65 24.65 8.23
N ASN A 373 -10.76 24.14 9.46
CA ASN A 373 -9.62 23.49 10.10
C ASN A 373 -9.29 22.19 9.36
N ARG A 374 -8.00 21.83 9.30
CA ARG A 374 -7.56 20.61 8.60
C ARG A 374 -6.57 19.82 9.43
N LEU A 375 -6.74 18.51 9.46
CA LEU A 375 -5.70 17.59 9.92
C LEU A 375 -5.04 16.98 8.68
N VAL A 376 -3.80 17.38 8.43
CA VAL A 376 -2.99 16.95 7.28
C VAL A 376 -2.00 15.89 7.76
N ILE A 377 -2.05 14.72 7.15
CA ILE A 377 -1.22 13.57 7.51
C ILE A 377 -0.43 13.18 6.27
N GLN A 378 0.85 13.58 6.25
CA GLN A 378 1.77 13.23 5.19
C GLN A 378 2.39 11.86 5.48
N LEU A 379 2.18 10.92 4.57
CA LEU A 379 2.76 9.57 4.64
C LEU A 379 4.10 9.49 3.90
N GLN A 380 4.26 10.22 2.80
CA GLN A 380 5.49 10.30 1.99
C GLN A 380 5.54 11.62 1.22
N PRO A 381 6.70 12.25 0.96
CA PRO A 381 8.06 11.72 1.16
C PRO A 381 8.54 11.81 2.60
N GLU A 382 8.20 12.89 3.30
CA GLU A 382 8.52 13.09 4.71
C GLU A 382 7.27 12.86 5.54
N GLU A 383 7.40 12.01 6.55
CA GLU A 383 6.30 11.67 7.45
C GLU A 383 6.01 12.84 8.40
N SER A 384 4.81 13.40 8.35
CA SER A 384 4.41 14.50 9.24
C SER A 384 2.92 14.53 9.52
N ILE A 385 2.54 15.11 10.65
CA ILE A 385 1.13 15.37 11.01
C ILE A 385 1.02 16.84 11.37
N GLN A 386 0.08 17.54 10.75
CA GLN A 386 -0.14 18.97 10.95
C GLN A 386 -1.62 19.24 11.23
N LEU A 387 -1.90 19.97 12.31
CA LEU A 387 -3.24 20.52 12.56
C LEU A 387 -3.25 21.99 12.16
N GLN A 388 -3.94 22.29 11.07
CA GLN A 388 -4.12 23.63 10.53
C GLN A 388 -5.35 24.29 11.17
N MET A 389 -5.15 25.44 11.79
CA MET A 389 -6.18 26.18 12.53
C MET A 389 -5.99 27.69 12.40
N LEU A 390 -6.86 28.48 13.04
CA LEU A 390 -6.73 29.93 13.09
C LEU A 390 -6.14 30.37 14.43
N ALA A 391 -5.25 31.36 14.39
CA ALA A 391 -4.75 32.07 15.57
C ALA A 391 -4.93 33.58 15.43
N LYS A 392 -4.86 34.29 16.55
CA LYS A 392 -4.87 35.75 16.56
C LYS A 392 -3.56 36.29 15.98
N GLU A 393 -3.67 37.21 15.03
CA GLU A 393 -2.52 38.00 14.56
C GLU A 393 -1.94 38.84 15.73
N PRO A 394 -0.61 38.80 15.97
CA PRO A 394 0.01 39.68 16.95
C PRO A 394 -0.20 41.16 16.60
N GLY A 395 -0.69 41.95 17.56
CA GLY A 395 -0.91 43.40 17.38
C GLY A 395 -2.22 43.90 17.99
N SER A 396 -2.54 45.15 17.66
CA SER A 396 -3.80 45.82 18.03
C SER A 396 -4.89 45.48 17.00
N GLY A 397 -5.76 44.54 17.33
CA GLY A 397 -6.86 44.10 16.48
C GLY A 397 -7.37 42.73 16.87
N MET A 398 -8.42 42.25 16.18
CA MET A 398 -8.94 40.89 16.32
C MET A 398 -8.97 40.21 14.95
N ASN A 399 -7.83 40.21 14.27
CA ASN A 399 -7.65 39.52 13.01
C ASN A 399 -7.20 38.08 13.25
N MET A 400 -7.68 37.17 12.41
CA MET A 400 -7.27 35.76 12.43
C MET A 400 -6.34 35.44 11.26
N VAL A 401 -5.30 34.66 11.54
CA VAL A 401 -4.37 34.13 10.54
C VAL A 401 -4.31 32.60 10.64
N PRO A 402 -4.22 31.88 9.50
CA PRO A 402 -3.91 30.45 9.48
C PRO A 402 -2.58 30.14 10.15
N VAL A 403 -2.55 29.11 11.00
CA VAL A 403 -1.34 28.56 11.62
C VAL A 403 -1.38 27.03 11.59
N SER A 404 -0.20 26.40 11.58
CA SER A 404 -0.07 24.94 11.68
C SER A 404 0.59 24.54 13.00
N LEU A 405 -0.07 23.65 13.74
CA LEU A 405 0.57 22.89 14.82
C LEU A 405 1.20 21.65 14.22
N ASN A 406 2.53 21.60 14.19
CA ASN A 406 3.28 20.52 13.58
C ASN A 406 3.69 19.49 14.63
N LEU A 407 3.31 18.23 14.42
CA LEU A 407 3.89 17.10 15.13
C LEU A 407 5.02 16.52 14.27
N ASP A 408 6.24 16.91 14.60
CA ASP A 408 7.44 16.34 14.01
C ASP A 408 7.77 15.02 14.70
N LEU A 409 7.35 13.92 14.09
CA LEU A 409 7.59 12.58 14.61
C LEU A 409 9.08 12.20 14.56
N GLN A 410 9.87 12.75 13.64
CA GLN A 410 11.30 12.44 13.55
C GLN A 410 12.07 13.10 14.69
N GLN A 411 11.69 14.33 15.05
CA GLN A 411 12.27 15.01 16.21
C GLN A 411 11.85 14.34 17.53
N ALA A 412 10.58 13.96 17.65
CA ALA A 412 10.05 13.35 18.86
C ALA A 412 10.57 11.92 19.11
N ILE A 413 10.76 11.15 18.03
CA ILE A 413 11.21 9.75 18.07
C ILE A 413 12.34 9.60 17.04
N PRO A 414 13.61 9.78 17.46
CA PRO A 414 14.76 9.75 16.56
C PRO A 414 15.18 8.31 16.16
N GLU A 415 14.42 7.30 16.58
CA GLU A 415 14.70 5.91 16.24
C GLU A 415 14.49 5.63 14.74
N ARG A 416 15.25 4.66 14.24
CA ARG A 416 15.14 4.21 12.85
C ARG A 416 13.74 3.67 12.56
N ARG A 417 13.17 4.11 11.45
CA ARG A 417 11.93 3.57 10.89
C ARG A 417 12.26 2.45 9.92
N ALA A 418 11.73 1.25 10.18
CA ALA A 418 11.84 0.15 9.25
C ALA A 418 11.06 0.49 7.97
N GLU A 419 11.60 0.14 6.81
CA GLU A 419 10.83 0.24 5.56
C GLU A 419 9.65 -0.75 5.59
N ALA A 420 8.63 -0.47 4.79
CA ALA A 420 7.41 -1.29 4.75
C ALA A 420 7.69 -2.79 4.55
N TYR A 421 8.58 -3.16 3.63
CA TYR A 421 8.91 -4.57 3.38
C TYR A 421 9.63 -5.22 4.55
N GLU A 422 10.55 -4.52 5.23
CA GLU A 422 11.22 -5.06 6.41
C GLU A 422 10.21 -5.39 7.49
N ARG A 423 9.29 -4.46 7.77
CA ARG A 423 8.21 -4.67 8.74
C ARG A 423 7.36 -5.88 8.36
N LEU A 424 6.84 -5.90 7.14
CA LEU A 424 5.95 -6.96 6.67
C LEU A 424 6.64 -8.33 6.74
N LEU A 425 7.89 -8.44 6.28
CA LEU A 425 8.65 -9.69 6.35
C LEU A 425 8.81 -10.19 7.79
N ILE A 426 9.11 -9.30 8.73
CA ILE A 426 9.19 -9.64 10.15
C ILE A 426 7.83 -10.06 10.71
N ASP A 427 6.75 -9.39 10.33
CA ASP A 427 5.40 -9.74 10.76
C ASP A 427 4.98 -11.12 10.23
N VAL A 428 5.33 -11.46 8.97
CA VAL A 428 5.14 -12.82 8.42
C VAL A 428 5.91 -13.84 9.26
N ILE A 429 7.18 -13.59 9.59
CA ILE A 429 8.00 -14.50 10.42
C ILE A 429 7.42 -14.66 11.84
N ARG A 430 6.84 -13.59 12.39
CA ARG A 430 6.20 -13.60 13.71
C ARG A 430 4.75 -14.09 13.71
N GLY A 431 4.18 -14.38 12.54
CA GLY A 431 2.81 -14.86 12.43
C GLY A 431 1.74 -13.79 12.63
N ARG A 432 2.06 -12.50 12.43
CA ARG A 432 1.15 -11.37 12.67
C ARG A 432 0.42 -10.99 11.39
N LEU A 433 -0.91 -11.04 11.41
CA LEU A 433 -1.76 -10.84 10.23
C LEU A 433 -2.32 -9.42 10.09
N THR A 434 -2.14 -8.54 11.09
CA THR A 434 -2.79 -7.22 11.16
C THR A 434 -2.55 -6.35 9.92
N HIS A 435 -1.38 -6.46 9.30
CA HIS A 435 -0.95 -5.64 8.16
C HIS A 435 -1.14 -6.33 6.80
N PHE A 436 -1.92 -7.41 6.74
CA PHE A 436 -2.16 -8.18 5.52
C PHE A 436 -3.65 -8.23 5.21
N MET A 437 -3.98 -8.16 3.92
CA MET A 437 -5.38 -8.20 3.50
C MET A 437 -5.97 -9.61 3.70
N ARG A 438 -7.09 -9.69 4.43
CA ARG A 438 -7.87 -10.93 4.51
C ARG A 438 -8.61 -11.19 3.19
N ARG A 439 -8.95 -12.44 2.93
CA ARG A 439 -9.70 -12.88 1.73
C ARG A 439 -10.95 -12.04 1.48
N ASP A 440 -11.78 -11.88 2.49
CA ASP A 440 -13.06 -11.16 2.42
C ASP A 440 -12.87 -9.65 2.25
N GLU A 441 -11.81 -9.06 2.80
CA GLU A 441 -11.43 -7.67 2.51
C GLU A 441 -11.10 -7.48 1.03
N LEU A 442 -10.28 -8.38 0.46
CA LEU A 442 -9.92 -8.33 -0.96
C LEU A 442 -11.15 -8.47 -1.87
N GLU A 443 -12.03 -9.44 -1.57
CA GLU A 443 -13.26 -9.66 -2.34
C GLU A 443 -14.24 -8.48 -2.20
N ALA A 444 -14.36 -7.86 -1.02
CA ALA A 444 -15.19 -6.68 -0.81
C ALA A 444 -14.66 -5.46 -1.56
N ALA A 445 -13.33 -5.25 -1.58
CA ALA A 445 -12.70 -4.20 -2.37
C ALA A 445 -12.99 -4.38 -3.88
N TRP A 446 -12.83 -5.60 -4.41
CA TRP A 446 -13.18 -5.90 -5.81
C TRP A 446 -14.66 -5.70 -6.12
N SER A 447 -15.55 -6.14 -5.23
CA SER A 447 -17.00 -5.98 -5.39
C SER A 447 -17.43 -4.52 -5.51
N TRP A 448 -16.66 -3.59 -4.93
CA TRP A 448 -16.91 -2.15 -5.05
C TRP A 448 -16.23 -1.52 -6.28
N VAL A 449 -15.02 -1.97 -6.64
CA VAL A 449 -14.23 -1.40 -7.76
C VAL A 449 -14.70 -1.88 -9.13
N GLU A 450 -15.09 -3.15 -9.26
CA GLU A 450 -15.45 -3.73 -10.56
C GLU A 450 -16.63 -3.01 -11.26
N PRO A 451 -17.70 -2.60 -10.56
CA PRO A 451 -18.74 -1.76 -11.17
C PRO A 451 -18.24 -0.44 -11.76
N ILE A 452 -17.15 0.13 -11.22
CA ILE A 452 -16.53 1.35 -11.75
C ILE A 452 -15.84 1.05 -13.09
N LEU A 453 -15.08 -0.04 -13.15
CA LEU A 453 -14.44 -0.52 -14.38
C LEU A 453 -15.47 -0.77 -15.48
N ASP A 454 -16.55 -1.45 -15.15
CA ASP A 454 -17.60 -1.77 -16.11
C ASP A 454 -18.43 -0.55 -16.51
N GLY A 455 -18.70 0.36 -15.58
CA GLY A 455 -19.31 1.66 -15.87
C GLY A 455 -18.47 2.46 -16.87
N TRP A 456 -17.14 2.50 -16.69
CA TRP A 456 -16.25 3.15 -17.65
C TRP A 456 -16.22 2.50 -19.04
N LYS A 457 -16.31 1.17 -19.12
CA LYS A 457 -16.45 0.47 -20.40
C LYS A 457 -17.77 0.81 -21.07
N GLN A 458 -18.87 0.82 -20.32
CA GLN A 458 -20.21 1.11 -20.83
C GLN A 458 -20.36 2.55 -21.31
N LEU A 459 -19.78 3.53 -20.59
CA LEU A 459 -19.79 4.93 -21.00
C LEU A 459 -18.99 5.16 -22.29
N GLY A 460 -17.96 4.34 -22.55
CA GLY A 460 -17.18 4.41 -23.79
C GLY A 460 -16.26 5.64 -23.91
N ASP A 461 -16.23 6.50 -22.88
CA ASP A 461 -15.41 7.71 -22.84
C ASP A 461 -13.91 7.38 -22.79
N ARG A 462 -13.10 8.23 -23.43
CA ARG A 462 -11.64 8.17 -23.32
C ARG A 462 -11.16 8.85 -22.04
N PRO A 463 -10.02 8.43 -21.46
CA PRO A 463 -9.40 9.16 -20.37
C PRO A 463 -9.17 10.63 -20.74
N ARG A 464 -9.42 11.54 -19.80
CA ARG A 464 -9.12 12.97 -19.98
C ARG A 464 -7.61 13.17 -20.04
N LEU A 465 -7.14 13.90 -21.05
CA LEU A 465 -5.73 14.21 -21.16
C LEU A 465 -5.30 15.20 -20.08
N TYR A 466 -4.09 15.03 -19.55
CA TYR A 466 -3.45 16.01 -18.67
C TYR A 466 -1.95 16.09 -18.95
N THR A 467 -1.39 17.28 -18.88
CA THR A 467 0.05 17.49 -19.10
C THR A 467 0.85 16.84 -17.99
N ALA A 468 1.86 16.04 -18.32
CA ALA A 468 2.80 15.53 -17.32
C ALA A 468 3.44 16.68 -16.53
N GLY A 469 3.43 16.59 -15.21
CA GLY A 469 3.89 17.63 -14.29
C GLY A 469 2.78 18.50 -13.69
N THR A 470 1.50 18.27 -14.01
CA THR A 470 0.36 18.92 -13.33
C THR A 470 -0.25 18.02 -12.26
N PHE A 471 -1.26 18.51 -11.52
CA PHE A 471 -2.03 17.71 -10.54
C PHE A 471 -3.15 16.85 -11.17
N GLY A 472 -3.12 16.65 -12.48
CA GLY A 472 -4.10 15.87 -13.23
C GLY A 472 -5.02 16.73 -14.12
N PRO A 473 -6.11 16.15 -14.64
CA PRO A 473 -7.05 16.86 -15.50
C PRO A 473 -7.92 17.83 -14.69
N ALA A 474 -8.30 18.97 -15.29
CA ALA A 474 -9.17 19.98 -14.66
C ALA A 474 -10.54 19.42 -14.19
N ALA A 475 -10.99 18.30 -14.78
CA ALA A 475 -12.17 17.57 -14.33
C ALA A 475 -12.04 17.06 -12.87
N SER A 476 -10.82 16.81 -12.39
CA SER A 476 -10.54 16.42 -11.00
C SER A 476 -10.83 17.56 -10.02
N SER A 477 -10.47 18.79 -10.35
CA SER A 477 -10.79 19.97 -9.52
C SER A 477 -12.31 20.25 -9.57
N ALA A 478 -12.91 20.11 -10.76
CA ALA A 478 -14.35 20.25 -10.94
C ALA A 478 -15.18 19.20 -10.16
N LEU A 479 -14.61 18.03 -9.86
CA LEU A 479 -15.25 17.00 -9.04
C LEU A 479 -15.54 17.51 -7.62
N LEU A 480 -14.55 18.16 -6.99
CA LEU A 480 -14.65 18.71 -5.63
C LEU A 480 -15.44 20.03 -5.61
N ALA A 481 -15.28 20.86 -6.65
CA ALA A 481 -15.95 22.16 -6.74
C ALA A 481 -17.48 22.05 -6.71
N ARG A 482 -18.06 20.92 -7.13
CA ARG A 482 -19.51 20.64 -7.03
C ARG A 482 -20.04 20.64 -5.60
N ASP A 483 -19.18 20.34 -4.62
CA ASP A 483 -19.50 20.36 -3.19
C ASP A 483 -18.93 21.63 -2.50
N GLY A 484 -18.51 22.63 -3.29
CA GLY A 484 -17.88 23.86 -2.79
C GLY A 484 -16.53 23.61 -2.11
N MET A 485 -15.80 22.59 -2.56
CA MET A 485 -14.51 22.15 -2.03
C MET A 485 -13.41 22.27 -3.10
N SER A 486 -12.16 22.22 -2.67
CA SER A 486 -10.97 22.20 -3.53
C SER A 486 -9.95 21.20 -2.99
N TRP A 487 -9.03 20.76 -3.85
CA TRP A 487 -7.90 19.94 -3.38
C TRP A 487 -7.03 20.76 -2.42
N SER A 488 -6.32 20.08 -1.51
CA SER A 488 -5.50 20.74 -0.48
C SER A 488 -4.50 21.74 -1.05
N GLU A 489 -3.92 21.45 -2.22
CA GLU A 489 -2.97 22.35 -2.90
C GLU A 489 -3.62 23.50 -3.69
N GLU A 490 -4.93 23.48 -3.90
CA GLU A 490 -5.70 24.50 -4.63
C GLU A 490 -6.39 25.50 -3.68
N ALA A 491 -6.38 25.20 -2.38
CA ALA A 491 -7.16 25.87 -1.34
C ALA A 491 -6.45 27.06 -0.68
#